data_AF-A0A1G6TNM7-F1
#
_entry.id   AF-A0A1G6TNM7-F1
#
_cell.length_a   1.000
_cell.length_b   1.000
_cell.length_c   1.000
_cell.angle_alpha   90.00
_cell.angle_beta   90.00
_cell.angle_gamma   90.00
#
_symmetry.space_group_name_H-M   'P 1'
#
loop_
_entity.id
_entity.type
_entity.pdbx_description
1 polymer ?
#
loop_
_entity_poly.entity_id
_entity_poly.type
_entity_poly.pdbx_seq_one_letter_code
_entity_poly.pdbx_strand_id
1 'polypeptide(L)'
;MSPDALPEGYPDSTSGGLVRVSDIEFLEFELRMTLTLGERFVQIWELEEGVPARWFGNAFRVHTDAPGLYLSYEYDQALDRYQRDRLAGIAAKFWAP
;
A
#
# COMPACT_ATOMS: atom_id res chain seq x y z
N MET A 1 1.88 9.44 -24.26
CA MET A 1 1.50 8.59 -23.11
C MET A 1 0.13 9.08 -22.68
N SER A 2 -0.89 8.21 -22.65
CA SER A 2 -2.23 8.64 -22.20
C SER A 2 -2.15 9.03 -20.73
N PRO A 3 -2.68 10.20 -20.33
CA PRO A 3 -2.64 10.68 -18.95
C PRO A 3 -3.45 9.84 -17.96
N ASP A 4 -4.18 8.82 -18.42
CA ASP A 4 -5.07 7.98 -17.60
C ASP A 4 -4.58 6.52 -17.45
N ALA A 5 -3.36 6.18 -17.90
CA ALA A 5 -2.85 4.82 -17.77
C ALA A 5 -2.33 4.58 -16.35
N LEU A 6 -3.12 3.85 -15.54
CA LEU A 6 -2.70 3.38 -14.22
C LEU A 6 -1.40 2.54 -14.33
N PRO A 7 -0.52 2.59 -13.32
CA PRO A 7 0.74 1.87 -13.37
C PRO A 7 0.49 0.37 -13.44
N GLU A 8 1.43 -0.35 -14.07
CA GLU A 8 1.35 -1.79 -14.21
C GLU A 8 1.22 -2.46 -12.82
N GLY A 9 0.25 -3.36 -12.70
CA GLY A 9 -0.06 -4.04 -11.44
C GLY A 9 -0.95 -3.25 -10.48
N TYR A 10 -1.28 -1.98 -10.77
CA TYR A 10 -2.30 -1.28 -10.01
C TYR A 10 -3.67 -1.93 -10.26
N PRO A 11 -4.44 -2.23 -9.20
CA PRO A 11 -5.70 -2.94 -9.34
C PRO A 11 -6.73 -2.15 -10.15
N ASP A 12 -7.27 -2.79 -11.17
CA ASP A 12 -8.47 -2.30 -11.85
C ASP A 12 -9.67 -2.48 -10.90
N SER A 13 -10.35 -1.37 -10.58
CA SER A 13 -11.55 -1.35 -9.75
C SER A 13 -12.70 -2.24 -10.25
N THR A 14 -12.64 -2.72 -11.50
CA THR A 14 -13.64 -3.61 -12.10
C THR A 14 -13.31 -5.10 -11.97
N SER A 15 -12.08 -5.45 -11.57
CA SER A 15 -11.65 -6.84 -11.37
C SER A 15 -11.93 -7.26 -9.92
N GLY A 16 -13.07 -7.92 -9.71
CA GLY A 16 -13.63 -8.24 -8.39
C GLY A 16 -12.64 -8.94 -7.45
N GLY A 17 -12.19 -8.20 -6.44
CA GLY A 17 -11.39 -8.74 -5.35
C GLY A 17 -10.68 -7.66 -4.55
N LEU A 18 -10.18 -6.61 -5.22
CA LEU A 18 -9.39 -5.54 -4.60
C LEU A 18 -10.20 -4.27 -4.36
N VAL A 19 -10.16 -3.76 -3.13
CA VAL A 19 -10.93 -2.61 -2.66
C VAL A 19 -9.97 -1.53 -2.19
N ARG A 20 -10.17 -0.29 -2.65
CA ARG A 20 -9.50 0.88 -2.07
C ARG A 20 -10.02 1.10 -0.66
N VAL A 21 -9.12 1.13 0.31
CA VAL A 21 -9.50 1.22 1.74
C VAL A 21 -9.18 2.59 2.35
N SER A 22 -8.14 3.28 1.88
CA SER A 22 -7.80 4.62 2.36
C SER A 22 -6.78 5.29 1.44
N ASP A 23 -6.79 6.61 1.43
CA ASP A 23 -5.62 7.42 1.06
C ASP A 23 -5.12 8.12 2.33
N ILE A 24 -3.81 8.25 2.50
CA ILE A 24 -3.18 8.88 3.66
C ILE A 24 -1.99 9.72 3.23
N GLU A 25 -1.67 10.74 4.00
CA GLU A 25 -0.35 11.36 3.97
C GLU A 25 0.55 10.66 5.00
N PHE A 26 1.73 10.23 4.56
CA PHE A 26 2.73 9.62 5.43
C PHE A 26 4.11 10.19 5.11
N LEU A 27 4.62 11.00 6.05
CA LEU A 27 5.84 11.79 5.85
C LEU A 27 5.65 12.75 4.66
N GLU A 28 6.43 12.56 3.60
CA GLU A 28 6.37 13.34 2.36
C GLU A 28 5.59 12.65 1.23
N PHE A 29 5.04 11.46 1.50
CA PHE A 29 4.33 10.65 0.52
C PHE A 29 2.82 10.76 0.67
N GLU A 30 2.11 10.94 -0.44
CA GLU A 30 0.68 10.67 -0.54
C GLU A 30 0.51 9.19 -0.93
N LEU A 31 -0.16 8.39 -0.09
CA LEU A 31 -0.24 6.95 -0.24
C LEU A 31 -1.68 6.48 -0.38
N ARG A 32 -1.93 5.57 -1.31
CA ARG A 32 -3.18 4.81 -1.42
C ARG A 32 -2.99 3.37 -0.97
N MET A 33 -3.90 2.94 -0.12
CA MET A 33 -3.99 1.57 0.37
C MET A 33 -5.11 0.83 -0.33
N THR A 34 -4.79 -0.37 -0.82
CA THR A 34 -5.74 -1.30 -1.43
C THR A 34 -5.64 -2.66 -0.76
N LEU A 35 -6.77 -3.33 -0.58
CA LEU A 35 -6.87 -4.63 0.09
C LEU A 35 -7.60 -5.62 -0.81
N THR A 36 -7.12 -6.85 -0.93
CA THR A 36 -7.93 -7.95 -1.46
C THR A 36 -8.86 -8.49 -0.38
N LEU A 37 -10.16 -8.55 -0.65
CA LEU A 37 -11.14 -9.09 0.30
C LEU A 37 -10.81 -10.55 0.67
N GLY A 38 -10.81 -10.83 1.97
CA GLY A 38 -10.45 -12.16 2.50
C GLY A 38 -8.95 -12.39 2.69
N GLU A 39 -8.10 -11.46 2.27
CA GLU A 39 -6.65 -11.54 2.46
C GLU A 39 -6.17 -10.60 3.56
N ARG A 40 -5.08 -10.97 4.25
CA ARG A 40 -4.39 -10.12 5.23
C ARG A 40 -3.21 -9.41 4.59
N PHE A 41 -3.50 -8.73 3.49
CA PHE A 41 -2.52 -8.18 2.59
C PHE A 41 -3.01 -6.84 2.05
N VAL A 42 -2.28 -5.77 2.37
CA VAL A 42 -2.58 -4.40 1.93
C VAL A 42 -1.45 -3.96 1.02
N GLN A 43 -1.78 -3.63 -0.22
CA GLN A 43 -0.85 -2.98 -1.13
C GLN A 43 -0.86 -1.47 -0.89
N ILE A 44 0.31 -0.86 -1.01
CA ILE A 44 0.54 0.56 -0.80
C ILE A 44 1.11 1.13 -2.08
N TRP A 45 0.50 2.22 -2.55
CA TRP A 45 0.85 2.91 -3.78
C TRP A 45 1.14 4.37 -3.47
N GLU A 46 2.25 4.90 -3.97
CA GLU A 46 2.46 6.35 -3.98
C GLU A 46 1.53 6.99 -5.01
N LEU A 47 0.97 8.13 -4.63
CA LEU A 47 0.17 8.98 -5.49
C LEU A 47 1.01 10.17 -5.95
N GLU A 48 0.87 10.52 -7.23
CA GLU A 48 1.27 11.80 -7.77
C GLU A 48 -0.01 12.50 -8.24
N GLU A 49 -0.29 13.68 -7.68
CA GLU A 49 -1.51 14.45 -7.97
C GLU A 49 -2.82 13.64 -7.77
N GLY A 50 -2.86 12.80 -6.74
CA GLY A 50 -4.01 11.94 -6.40
C GLY A 50 -4.16 10.68 -7.28
N VAL A 51 -3.27 10.48 -8.25
CA VAL A 51 -3.26 9.34 -9.17
C VAL A 51 -2.15 8.37 -8.77
N PRO A 52 -2.41 7.05 -8.71
CA PRO A 52 -1.36 6.07 -8.43
C PRO A 52 -0.24 6.18 -9.44
N ALA A 53 0.98 6.37 -8.96
CA ALA A 53 2.16 6.55 -9.79
C ALA A 53 3.12 5.37 -9.67
N ARG A 54 3.40 4.94 -8.43
CA ARG A 54 4.42 3.93 -8.15
C ARG A 54 3.98 2.97 -7.05
N TRP A 55 4.44 1.72 -7.17
CA TRP A 55 4.23 0.75 -6.11
C TRP A 55 5.19 1.01 -4.96
N PHE A 56 4.64 1.31 -3.79
CA PHE A 56 5.40 1.65 -2.59
C PHE A 56 5.85 0.38 -1.86
N GLY A 57 4.94 -0.57 -1.69
CA GLY A 57 5.18 -1.77 -0.92
C GLY A 57 3.91 -2.50 -0.52
N ASN A 58 4.06 -3.50 0.34
CA ASN A 58 2.96 -4.29 0.88
C ASN A 58 3.09 -4.42 2.39
N ALA A 59 1.99 -4.20 3.11
CA ALA A 59 1.86 -4.63 4.49
C ALA A 59 1.14 -5.99 4.54
N PHE A 60 1.67 -6.91 5.33
CA PHE A 60 1.18 -8.29 5.37
C PHE A 60 1.27 -8.90 6.77
N ARG A 61 0.52 -9.98 6.98
CA ARG A 61 0.64 -10.82 8.18
C ARG A 61 0.85 -12.27 7.76
N VAL A 62 2.03 -12.82 8.04
CA VAL A 62 2.35 -14.23 7.77
C VAL A 62 2.65 -14.91 9.10
N HIS A 63 1.71 -15.71 9.59
CA HIS A 63 1.85 -16.62 10.75
C HIS A 63 2.32 -16.01 12.10
N THR A 64 2.46 -14.69 12.21
CA THR A 64 2.83 -13.96 13.44
C THR A 64 1.78 -12.90 13.77
N ASP A 65 1.82 -12.34 14.99
CA ASP A 65 0.88 -11.29 15.41
C ASP A 65 1.24 -9.89 14.91
N ALA A 66 2.52 -9.63 14.65
CA ALA A 66 2.99 -8.33 14.21
C ALA A 66 2.86 -8.15 12.69
N PRO A 67 2.43 -6.97 12.21
CA PRO A 67 2.45 -6.64 10.79
C PRO A 67 3.88 -6.56 10.25
N GLY A 68 4.11 -7.21 9.11
CA GLY A 68 5.31 -7.04 8.29
C GLY A 68 5.08 -5.98 7.21
N LEU A 69 6.17 -5.38 6.75
CA LEU A 69 6.20 -4.45 5.62
C LEU A 69 7.31 -4.85 4.66
N TYR A 70 6.95 -5.00 3.39
CA TYR A 70 7.89 -5.10 2.29
C TYR A 70 7.82 -3.81 1.50
N LEU A 71 8.96 -3.22 1.18
CA LEU A 71 9.05 -1.99 0.41
C LEU A 71 9.73 -2.26 -0.93
N SER A 72 9.42 -1.45 -1.93
CA SER A 72 10.25 -1.37 -3.12
C SER A 72 11.66 -0.90 -2.74
N TYR A 73 12.67 -1.23 -3.56
CA TYR A 73 14.07 -0.92 -3.26
C TYR A 73 14.30 0.58 -2.98
N GLU A 74 13.60 1.46 -3.69
CA GLU A 74 13.69 2.91 -3.53
C GLU A 74 13.23 3.34 -2.13
N TYR A 75 12.05 2.90 -1.69
CA TYR A 75 11.50 3.30 -0.39
C TYR A 75 12.12 2.54 0.78
N ASP A 76 12.71 1.37 0.55
CA ASP A 76 13.48 0.66 1.57
C ASP A 76 14.65 1.54 2.06
N GLN A 77 15.31 2.28 1.17
CA GLN A 77 16.38 3.20 1.58
C GLN A 77 15.86 4.49 2.22
N ALA A 78 14.62 4.89 1.93
CA ALA A 78 14.02 6.13 2.42
C ALA A 78 13.47 6.02 3.84
N LEU A 79 13.01 4.83 4.26
CA LEU A 79 12.36 4.63 5.55
C LEU A 79 13.23 3.92 6.58
N ASP A 80 13.35 4.52 7.76
CA ASP A 80 13.93 3.86 8.93
C ASP A 80 12.99 2.79 9.52
N ARG A 81 13.52 1.98 10.45
CA ARG A 81 12.74 0.91 11.08
C ARG A 81 11.47 1.40 11.77
N TYR A 82 11.53 2.53 12.47
CA TYR A 82 10.38 3.04 13.22
C TYR A 82 9.27 3.51 12.26
N GLN A 83 9.65 4.17 11.17
CA GLN A 83 8.73 4.60 10.11
C GLN A 83 8.08 3.39 9.43
N ARG A 84 8.85 2.33 9.15
CA ARG A 84 8.34 1.07 8.61
C ARG A 84 7.32 0.41 9.55
N ASP A 85 7.67 0.26 10.83
CA ASP A 85 6.79 -0.34 11.84
C ASP A 85 5.49 0.48 12.00
N ARG A 86 5.58 1.81 11.95
CA ARG A 86 4.41 2.70 12.00
C ARG A 86 3.52 2.55 10.76
N LEU A 87 4.09 2.52 9.56
CA LEU A 87 3.32 2.35 8.32
C LEU A 87 2.63 0.99 8.27
N ALA A 88 3.35 -0.08 8.67
CA ALA A 88 2.80 -1.43 8.79
C ALA A 88 1.60 -1.45 9.76
N GLY A 89 1.72 -0.78 10.91
CA GLY A 89 0.64 -0.65 11.90
C GLY A 89 -0.57 0.15 11.41
N ILE A 90 -0.38 1.17 10.56
CA ILE A 90 -1.48 1.90 9.92
C ILE A 90 -2.21 0.97 8.95
N ALA A 91 -1.47 0.31 8.05
CA ALA A 91 -2.04 -0.58 7.06
C ALA A 91 -2.78 -1.77 7.69
N ALA A 92 -2.28 -2.28 8.82
CA ALA A 92 -2.89 -3.39 9.55
C ALA A 92 -4.31 -3.12 10.06
N LYS A 93 -4.69 -1.84 10.23
CA LYS A 93 -6.06 -1.47 10.65
C LYS A 93 -7.12 -1.82 9.61
N PHE A 94 -6.72 -2.00 8.35
CA PHE A 94 -7.63 -2.30 7.24
C PHE A 94 -7.78 -3.80 7.00
N TRP A 95 -7.09 -4.65 7.77
CA TRP A 95 -7.37 -6.07 7.76
C TRP A 95 -8.77 -6.31 8.34
N ALA A 96 -9.59 -7.08 7.63
CA ALA A 96 -10.85 -7.55 8.18
C ALA A 96 -10.57 -8.37 9.46
N PRO A 97 -11.40 -8.23 10.51
CA PRO A 97 -11.39 -9.15 11.64
C PRO A 97 -11.68 -10.59 11.20
#